data_AF-A0A5M7AYK0-F1
#
_entry.id   AF-A0A5M7AYK0-F1
#
_cell.length_a   1.000
_cell.length_b   1.000
_cell.length_c   1.000
_cell.angle_alpha   90.00
_cell.angle_beta   90.00
_cell.angle_gamma   90.00
#
_symmetry.space_group_name_H-M   'P 1'
#
loop_
_entity.id
_entity.type
_entity.pdbx_description
1 polymer ?
#
loop_
_entity_poly.entity_id
_entity_poly.type
_entity_poly.pdbx_seq_one_letter_code
_entity_poly.pdbx_strand_id
1 'polypeptide(L)'
;MKKILILLIIFNFISCSKITPSGFWLNYETNLITEKQNDQGPFGGTLSINWIADNGSEFKIKELTELTFENDWKLIDSTEYKKAELTNITESGKPNINLPLKNFKPESKNSNTESKSFPRWIETDFTLYRFKTNWHIFESGTDDSTNENGFILLSSDNKKMTVYHLWGE
;
A
#
# COMPACT_ATOMS: atom_id res chain seq x y z
N MET A 1 5.68 -31.16 41.31
CA MET A 1 4.88 -30.24 40.46
C MET A 1 5.56 -28.86 40.31
N LYS A 2 6.80 -28.80 39.80
CA LYS A 2 7.50 -27.52 39.56
C LYS A 2 8.15 -27.41 38.18
N LYS A 3 8.10 -28.47 37.37
CA LYS A 3 8.70 -28.54 36.02
C LYS A 3 7.70 -28.29 34.87
N ILE A 4 6.39 -28.31 35.15
CA ILE A 4 5.34 -28.05 34.14
C ILE A 4 5.04 -26.55 34.00
N LEU A 5 5.35 -25.72 35.00
CA LEU A 5 5.05 -24.28 34.97
C LEU A 5 6.00 -23.47 34.05
N ILE A 6 7.15 -24.04 33.66
CA ILE A 6 8.13 -23.36 32.81
C ILE A 6 7.75 -23.44 31.32
N LEU A 7 6.94 -24.43 30.91
CA LEU A 7 6.58 -24.64 29.51
C LEU A 7 5.52 -23.63 29.00
N LEU A 8 4.74 -23.02 29.91
CA LEU A 8 3.68 -22.06 29.56
C LEU A 8 4.19 -20.61 29.39
N ILE A 9 5.40 -20.30 29.83
CA ILE A 9 5.97 -18.94 29.73
C ILE A 9 6.74 -18.74 28.42
N ILE A 10 7.24 -19.81 27.80
CA ILE A 10 8.03 -19.74 26.56
C ILE A 10 7.13 -19.50 25.32
N PHE A 11 5.82 -19.78 25.41
CA PHE A 11 4.87 -19.54 24.30
C PHE A 11 4.41 -18.08 24.15
N ASN A 12 4.78 -17.17 25.07
CA ASN A 12 4.28 -15.78 25.06
C ASN A 12 5.21 -14.78 24.35
N PHE A 13 6.33 -15.20 23.75
CA PHE A 13 7.25 -14.30 23.03
C PHE A 13 7.32 -14.52 21.53
N ILE A 14 6.47 -15.37 20.96
CA ILE A 14 6.20 -15.33 19.51
C ILE A 14 5.10 -14.27 19.30
N SER A 15 5.44 -13.00 19.58
CA SER A 15 4.67 -11.90 19.01
C SER A 15 4.82 -12.04 17.49
N CYS A 16 3.80 -12.63 16.89
CA CYS A 16 3.71 -12.84 15.46
C CYS A 16 3.37 -11.49 14.82
N SER A 17 4.34 -10.57 14.83
CA SER A 17 4.24 -9.25 14.20
C SER A 17 4.18 -9.33 12.67
N LYS A 18 4.28 -10.54 12.09
CA LYS A 18 4.20 -10.85 10.66
C LYS A 18 2.80 -11.23 10.16
N ILE A 19 1.79 -11.37 11.01
CA ILE A 19 0.47 -11.87 10.57
C ILE A 19 -0.43 -10.76 10.00
N THR A 20 -0.19 -9.49 10.33
CA THR A 20 -1.04 -8.40 9.84
C THR A 20 -0.64 -8.01 8.41
N PRO A 21 -1.59 -7.96 7.45
CA PRO A 21 -1.34 -7.46 6.11
C PRO A 21 -0.64 -6.11 6.14
N SER A 22 0.50 -5.97 5.43
CA SER A 22 1.27 -4.72 5.38
C SER A 22 1.77 -4.17 6.73
N GLY A 23 1.85 -5.01 7.77
CA GLY A 23 2.27 -4.55 9.11
C GLY A 23 3.66 -3.92 9.16
N PHE A 24 4.57 -4.29 8.25
CA PHE A 24 5.92 -3.72 8.20
C PHE A 24 5.93 -2.22 7.86
N TRP A 25 4.97 -1.75 7.07
CA TRP A 25 4.83 -0.32 6.76
C TRP A 25 4.50 0.52 7.99
N LEU A 26 3.84 -0.06 8.99
CA LEU A 26 3.54 0.65 10.25
C LEU A 26 4.80 0.96 11.08
N ASN A 27 5.92 0.29 10.80
CA ASN A 27 7.19 0.48 11.49
C ASN A 27 8.22 1.25 10.65
N TYR A 28 7.92 1.51 9.37
CA TYR A 28 8.82 2.21 8.47
C TYR A 28 8.74 3.73 8.71
N GLU A 29 9.88 4.35 9.03
CA GLU A 29 10.03 5.81 9.19
C GLU A 29 8.88 6.48 9.95
N THR A 30 8.50 5.90 11.08
CA THR A 30 7.26 6.24 11.80
C THR A 30 7.13 7.71 12.19
N ASN A 31 8.26 8.38 12.44
CA ASN A 31 8.34 9.80 12.74
C ASN A 31 7.99 10.71 11.53
N LEU A 32 8.06 10.18 10.32
CA LEU A 32 7.77 10.89 9.08
C LEU A 32 6.32 10.68 8.60
N ILE A 33 5.52 9.84 9.28
CA ILE A 33 4.11 9.61 8.95
C ILE A 33 3.30 10.86 9.25
N THR A 34 2.59 11.38 8.25
CA THR A 34 1.67 12.51 8.43
C THR A 34 0.21 12.09 8.44
N GLU A 35 -0.13 11.04 7.69
CA GLU A 35 -1.51 10.55 7.56
C GLU A 35 -1.50 9.02 7.55
N LYS A 36 -2.53 8.43 8.17
CA LYS A 36 -2.71 6.98 8.20
C LYS A 36 -4.18 6.62 8.27
N GLN A 37 -4.61 5.73 7.38
CA GLN A 37 -5.91 5.07 7.40
C GLN A 37 -5.66 3.57 7.41
N ASN A 38 -6.27 2.87 8.36
CA ASN A 38 -6.10 1.43 8.52
C ASN A 38 -7.46 0.81 8.85
N ASP A 39 -8.15 0.34 7.82
CA ASP A 39 -9.43 -0.33 7.95
C ASP A 39 -9.21 -1.85 7.94
N GLN A 40 -9.67 -2.51 9.01
CA GLN A 40 -9.47 -3.93 9.26
C GLN A 40 -10.84 -4.55 9.50
N GLY A 41 -11.42 -5.10 8.43
CA GLY A 41 -12.70 -5.78 8.46
C GLY A 41 -12.53 -7.29 8.63
N PRO A 42 -13.63 -7.99 8.99
CA PRO A 42 -13.62 -9.45 9.13
C PRO A 42 -13.37 -10.20 7.82
N PHE A 43 -13.63 -9.57 6.67
CA PHE A 43 -13.50 -10.18 5.35
C PHE A 43 -12.40 -9.56 4.49
N GLY A 44 -11.72 -8.52 4.98
CA GLY A 44 -10.76 -7.77 4.18
C GLY A 44 -10.42 -6.44 4.84
N GLY A 45 -9.58 -5.65 4.17
CA GLY A 45 -9.17 -4.38 4.71
C GLY A 45 -8.33 -3.56 3.75
N THR A 46 -8.03 -2.34 4.22
CA THR A 46 -7.18 -1.41 3.49
C THR A 46 -6.20 -0.74 4.44
N LEU A 47 -4.99 -0.49 3.94
CA LEU A 47 -4.00 0.33 4.60
C LEU A 47 -3.59 1.44 3.65
N SER A 48 -3.63 2.68 4.12
CA SER A 48 -3.09 3.84 3.43
C SER A 48 -2.22 4.63 4.40
N ILE A 49 -0.97 4.90 4.06
CA ILE A 49 -0.07 5.68 4.92
C ILE A 49 0.67 6.69 4.05
N ASN A 50 0.74 7.94 4.50
CA ASN A 50 1.52 8.99 3.86
C ASN A 50 2.70 9.40 4.73
N TRP A 51 3.85 9.62 4.10
CA TRP A 51 5.04 10.17 4.72
C TRP A 51 5.48 11.46 4.03
N ILE A 52 6.11 12.35 4.80
CA ILE A 52 6.83 13.52 4.31
C ILE A 52 8.25 13.47 4.87
N ALA A 53 9.24 13.54 3.99
CA ALA A 53 10.65 13.53 4.35
C ALA A 53 11.05 14.81 5.10
N ASP A 54 11.92 14.66 6.09
CA ASP A 54 12.55 15.79 6.78
C ASP A 54 13.56 16.51 5.88
N ASN A 55 13.92 17.74 6.25
CA ASN A 55 14.90 18.55 5.53
C ASN A 55 16.22 17.78 5.34
N GLY A 56 16.59 17.52 4.08
CA GLY A 56 17.81 16.81 3.70
C GLY A 56 17.66 15.29 3.52
N SER A 57 16.48 14.72 3.76
CA SER A 57 16.16 13.30 3.50
C SER A 57 15.26 13.13 2.28
N GLU A 58 15.28 11.92 1.70
CA GLU A 58 14.53 11.55 0.49
C GLU A 58 14.15 10.08 0.54
N PHE A 59 12.96 9.75 0.06
CA PHE A 59 12.55 8.37 -0.15
C PHE A 59 13.10 7.88 -1.49
N LYS A 60 13.96 6.86 -1.47
CA LYS A 60 14.56 6.32 -2.69
C LYS A 60 13.85 5.05 -3.10
N ILE A 61 13.42 4.98 -4.36
CA ILE A 61 12.75 3.78 -4.88
C ILE A 61 13.59 2.52 -4.70
N LYS A 62 14.92 2.59 -4.80
CA LYS A 62 15.81 1.44 -4.56
C LYS A 62 15.63 0.86 -3.15
N GLU A 63 15.68 1.71 -2.14
CA GLU A 63 15.53 1.34 -0.73
C GLU A 63 14.12 0.79 -0.47
N LEU A 64 13.10 1.42 -1.05
CA LEU A 64 11.72 0.96 -0.98
C LEU A 64 11.53 -0.42 -1.63
N THR A 65 12.15 -0.65 -2.81
CA THR A 65 12.06 -1.94 -3.48
C THR A 65 12.74 -3.06 -2.70
N GLU A 66 13.87 -2.78 -2.05
CA GLU A 66 14.56 -3.72 -1.17
C GLU A 66 13.69 -4.06 0.05
N LEU A 67 13.13 -3.05 0.72
CA LEU A 67 12.20 -3.23 1.84
C LEU A 67 10.98 -4.07 1.44
N THR A 68 10.37 -3.76 0.30
CA THR A 68 9.22 -4.53 -0.20
C THR A 68 9.60 -5.96 -0.51
N PHE A 69 10.75 -6.19 -1.15
CA PHE A 69 11.22 -7.53 -1.51
C PHE A 69 11.44 -8.40 -0.27
N GLU A 70 12.03 -7.85 0.80
CA GLU A 70 12.22 -8.54 2.09
C GLU A 70 10.89 -8.89 2.79
N ASN A 71 9.79 -8.23 2.42
CA ASN A 71 8.45 -8.44 2.94
C ASN A 71 7.50 -9.06 1.90
N ASP A 72 8.06 -9.80 0.95
CA ASP A 72 7.35 -10.56 -0.09
C ASP A 72 6.46 -9.73 -1.04
N TRP A 73 6.78 -8.45 -1.19
CA TRP A 73 6.20 -7.59 -2.21
C TRP A 73 7.12 -7.53 -3.42
N LYS A 74 6.61 -7.91 -4.59
CA LYS A 74 7.38 -7.95 -5.84
C LYS A 74 6.90 -6.84 -6.78
N LEU A 75 7.81 -5.97 -7.18
CA LEU A 75 7.51 -4.92 -8.16
C LEU A 75 7.04 -5.54 -9.48
N ILE A 76 5.94 -5.03 -10.04
CA ILE A 76 5.37 -5.44 -11.32
C ILE A 76 5.72 -4.41 -12.39
N ASP A 77 5.29 -3.17 -12.19
CA ASP A 77 5.45 -2.05 -13.12
C ASP A 77 5.36 -0.70 -12.38
N SER A 78 5.51 0.37 -13.16
CA SER A 78 5.36 1.74 -12.69
C SER A 78 4.76 2.63 -13.76
N THR A 79 4.01 3.65 -13.35
CA THR A 79 3.42 4.67 -14.23
C THR A 79 3.71 6.06 -13.70
N GLU A 80 4.21 6.94 -14.54
CA GLU A 80 4.40 8.36 -14.21
C GLU A 80 3.10 9.14 -14.42
N TYR A 81 2.82 10.06 -13.49
CA TYR A 81 1.69 10.98 -13.57
C TYR A 81 2.19 12.42 -13.47
N LYS A 82 1.72 13.27 -14.40
CA LYS A 82 2.01 14.71 -14.35
C LYS A 82 0.92 15.44 -13.59
N LYS A 83 1.28 16.44 -12.79
CA LYS A 83 0.33 17.26 -12.03
C LYS A 83 -0.82 17.80 -12.89
N ALA A 84 -0.52 18.17 -14.14
CA ALA A 84 -1.51 18.67 -15.09
C ALA A 84 -2.63 17.63 -15.37
N GLU A 85 -2.32 16.34 -15.35
CA GLU A 85 -3.25 15.22 -15.60
C GLU A 85 -4.11 14.90 -14.36
N LEU A 86 -3.70 15.39 -13.18
CA LEU A 86 -4.38 15.15 -11.89
C LEU A 86 -5.52 16.13 -11.62
N THR A 87 -5.70 17.14 -12.46
CA THR A 87 -6.59 18.29 -12.23
C THR A 87 -8.09 17.94 -12.17
N ASN A 88 -8.47 16.73 -12.60
CA ASN A 88 -9.86 16.25 -12.58
C ASN A 88 -10.08 14.98 -11.73
N ILE A 89 -9.09 14.59 -10.93
CA ILE A 89 -9.14 13.37 -10.10
C ILE A 89 -9.43 13.78 -8.66
N THR A 90 -10.70 14.13 -8.42
CA THR A 90 -11.24 14.46 -7.10
C THR A 90 -12.58 13.77 -6.88
N GLU A 91 -12.81 13.20 -5.70
CA GLU A 91 -14.13 12.71 -5.25
C GLU A 91 -14.63 13.63 -4.14
N SER A 92 -15.85 14.16 -4.32
CA SER A 92 -16.45 15.15 -3.41
C SER A 92 -15.51 16.34 -3.08
N GLY A 93 -14.70 16.76 -4.05
CA GLY A 93 -13.74 17.87 -3.90
C GLY A 93 -12.45 17.53 -3.17
N LYS A 94 -12.22 16.26 -2.82
CA LYS A 94 -10.96 15.78 -2.22
C LYS A 94 -10.10 15.07 -3.26
N PRO A 95 -8.78 15.35 -3.32
CA PRO A 95 -7.87 14.63 -4.20
C PRO A 95 -7.93 13.12 -3.91
N ASN A 96 -8.21 12.34 -4.94
CA ASN A 96 -8.19 10.89 -4.87
C ASN A 96 -7.30 10.29 -5.97
N ILE A 97 -7.08 8.99 -5.87
CA ILE A 97 -6.47 8.17 -6.91
C ILE A 97 -7.25 6.88 -7.04
N ASN A 98 -7.46 6.46 -8.29
CA ASN A 98 -8.05 5.18 -8.61
C ASN A 98 -6.93 4.17 -8.80
N LEU A 99 -6.84 3.19 -7.90
CA LEU A 99 -5.82 2.14 -7.96
C LEU A 99 -6.35 0.97 -8.81
N PRO A 100 -5.72 0.64 -9.96
CA PRO A 100 -6.18 -0.43 -10.82
C PRO A 100 -5.81 -1.79 -10.23
N LEU A 101 -6.83 -2.58 -9.85
CA LEU A 101 -6.63 -3.91 -9.26
C LEU A 101 -6.42 -5.00 -10.32
N LYS A 102 -6.92 -4.80 -11.54
CA LYS A 102 -6.75 -5.69 -12.70
C LYS A 102 -6.42 -4.89 -13.96
N ASN A 103 -5.82 -5.55 -14.97
CA ASN A 103 -5.73 -5.11 -16.37
C ASN A 103 -5.29 -3.64 -16.60
N PHE A 104 -4.09 -3.27 -16.16
CA PHE A 104 -3.47 -2.01 -16.58
C PHE A 104 -3.14 -2.07 -18.09
N LYS A 105 -4.09 -1.64 -18.93
CA LYS A 105 -3.80 -1.22 -20.29
C LYS A 105 -3.95 0.30 -20.33
N PRO A 106 -2.89 1.07 -20.62
CA PRO A 106 -2.94 2.53 -20.71
C PRO A 106 -3.79 3.06 -21.89
N GLU A 107 -4.49 2.17 -22.61
CA GLU A 107 -5.32 2.50 -23.75
C GLU A 107 -6.69 1.85 -23.63
N SER A 108 -7.63 2.51 -22.93
CA SER A 108 -9.05 2.40 -23.24
C SER A 108 -9.84 3.33 -22.33
N LYS A 109 -10.56 4.29 -22.92
CA LYS A 109 -11.59 5.09 -22.22
C LYS A 109 -12.76 4.25 -21.67
N ASN A 110 -12.75 2.94 -21.89
CA ASN A 110 -13.85 2.00 -21.61
C ASN A 110 -13.35 0.69 -20.94
N SER A 111 -12.21 0.65 -20.24
CA SER A 111 -11.92 -0.52 -19.43
C SER A 111 -12.75 -0.46 -18.14
N ASN A 112 -13.69 -1.39 -17.97
CA ASN A 112 -14.33 -1.74 -16.70
C ASN A 112 -13.28 -2.34 -15.74
N THR A 113 -12.21 -1.60 -15.48
CA THR A 113 -11.22 -1.98 -14.49
C THR A 113 -11.74 -1.51 -13.14
N GLU A 114 -12.17 -2.46 -12.32
CA GLU A 114 -12.48 -2.21 -10.92
C GLU A 114 -11.30 -1.49 -10.28
N SER A 115 -11.53 -0.22 -9.98
CA SER A 115 -10.57 0.63 -9.32
C SER A 115 -11.21 1.12 -8.05
N LYS A 116 -10.49 0.97 -6.94
CA LYS A 116 -10.94 1.49 -5.66
C LYS A 116 -10.33 2.87 -5.47
N SER A 117 -11.15 3.81 -5.03
CA SER A 117 -10.72 5.18 -4.80
C SER A 117 -10.07 5.32 -3.44
N PHE A 118 -8.92 5.98 -3.41
CA PHE A 118 -8.17 6.26 -2.19
C PHE A 118 -7.83 7.75 -2.07
N PRO A 119 -7.70 8.28 -0.84
CA PRO A 119 -7.20 9.63 -0.66
C PRO A 119 -5.80 9.76 -1.25
N ARG A 120 -5.55 10.84 -2.01
CA ARG A 120 -4.23 11.13 -2.59
C ARG A 120 -3.62 12.35 -1.90
N TRP A 121 -2.52 12.16 -1.19
CA TRP A 121 -1.81 13.24 -0.48
C TRP A 121 -0.67 13.89 -1.29
N ILE A 122 -0.33 13.32 -2.46
CA ILE A 122 0.68 13.85 -3.36
C ILE A 122 -0.01 14.56 -4.54
N GLU A 123 0.19 15.88 -4.62
CA GLU A 123 -0.40 16.76 -5.64
C GLU A 123 0.63 17.33 -6.64
N THR A 124 1.85 16.82 -6.60
CA THR A 124 2.91 17.10 -7.57
C THR A 124 2.96 15.99 -8.60
N ASP A 125 3.88 16.09 -9.56
CA ASP A 125 4.30 14.93 -10.36
C ASP A 125 4.73 13.79 -9.41
N PHE A 126 4.36 12.56 -9.78
CA PHE A 126 4.69 11.37 -9.01
C PHE A 126 4.79 10.13 -9.91
N THR A 127 5.40 9.08 -9.38
CA THR A 127 5.38 7.74 -9.98
C THR A 127 4.55 6.81 -9.10
N LEU A 128 3.60 6.10 -9.70
CA LEU A 128 2.86 5.01 -9.07
C LEU A 128 3.57 3.70 -9.39
N TYR A 129 4.05 3.01 -8.37
CA TYR A 129 4.63 1.68 -8.45
C TYR A 129 3.61 0.65 -7.99
N ARG A 130 3.52 -0.45 -8.72
CA ARG A 130 2.57 -1.53 -8.44
C ARG A 130 3.30 -2.80 -8.05
N PHE A 131 2.79 -3.47 -7.02
CA PHE A 131 3.43 -4.63 -6.42
C PHE A 131 2.45 -5.80 -6.35
N LYS A 132 3.00 -6.98 -6.58
CA LYS A 132 2.40 -8.26 -6.26
C LYS A 132 2.69 -8.59 -4.80
N THR A 133 1.68 -8.85 -3.98
CA THR A 133 1.84 -9.20 -2.57
C THR A 133 1.50 -10.68 -2.33
N ASN A 134 1.62 -11.13 -1.09
CA ASN A 134 1.16 -12.45 -0.66
C ASN A 134 -0.31 -12.49 -0.22
N TRP A 135 -1.01 -11.36 -0.30
CA TRP A 135 -2.42 -11.25 0.05
C TRP A 135 -3.27 -11.17 -1.21
N HIS A 136 -4.44 -11.79 -1.18
CA HIS A 136 -5.40 -11.71 -2.27
C HIS A 136 -6.44 -10.63 -1.97
N ILE A 137 -6.86 -9.91 -3.00
CA ILE A 137 -8.13 -9.20 -3.03
C ILE A 137 -9.08 -9.98 -3.94
N PHE A 138 -10.31 -10.17 -3.48
CA PHE A 138 -11.39 -10.86 -4.17
C PHE A 138 -12.41 -9.85 -4.68
N GLU A 139 -12.96 -10.09 -5.86
CA GLU A 139 -14.07 -9.29 -6.38
C GLU A 139 -15.38 -9.82 -5.78
N SER A 140 -16.13 -8.94 -5.09
CA SER A 140 -17.27 -9.36 -4.28
C SER A 140 -18.32 -10.09 -5.11
N GLY A 141 -18.76 -11.25 -4.63
CA GLY A 141 -19.73 -12.08 -5.33
C GLY A 141 -19.17 -12.85 -6.55
N THR A 142 -17.84 -12.92 -6.70
CA THR A 142 -17.16 -13.74 -7.71
C THR A 142 -16.05 -14.58 -7.07
N ASP A 143 -15.54 -15.57 -7.81
CA ASP A 143 -14.34 -16.33 -7.42
C ASP A 143 -13.03 -15.69 -7.94
N ASP A 144 -13.14 -14.52 -8.57
CA ASP A 144 -11.99 -13.85 -9.16
C ASP A 144 -11.15 -13.18 -8.07
N SER A 145 -9.84 -13.40 -8.13
CA SER A 145 -8.89 -12.76 -7.21
C SER A 145 -7.62 -12.30 -7.91
N THR A 146 -6.95 -11.36 -7.26
CA THR A 146 -5.64 -10.87 -7.67
C THR A 146 -4.81 -10.58 -6.43
N ASN A 147 -3.50 -10.64 -6.58
CA ASN A 147 -2.54 -10.20 -5.57
C ASN A 147 -1.72 -9.00 -6.07
N GLU A 148 -2.14 -8.37 -7.16
CA GLU A 148 -1.59 -7.10 -7.66
C GLU A 148 -2.26 -5.93 -6.93
N ASN A 149 -2.05 -5.86 -5.61
CA ASN A 149 -2.83 -5.05 -4.67
C ASN A 149 -1.98 -4.21 -3.70
N GLY A 150 -0.66 -4.16 -3.92
CA GLY A 150 0.26 -3.26 -3.22
C GLY A 150 0.66 -2.10 -4.11
N PHE A 151 0.68 -0.87 -3.57
CA PHE A 151 0.97 0.32 -4.35
C PHE A 151 1.85 1.29 -3.57
N ILE A 152 2.77 1.95 -4.27
CA ILE A 152 3.56 3.07 -3.73
C ILE A 152 3.45 4.25 -4.68
N LEU A 153 3.02 5.39 -4.17
CA LEU A 153 3.15 6.69 -4.81
C LEU A 153 4.42 7.35 -4.29
N LEU A 154 5.30 7.81 -5.20
CA LEU A 154 6.51 8.54 -4.85
C LEU A 154 6.53 9.86 -5.61
N SER A 155 6.60 11.00 -4.92
CA SER A 155 6.70 12.31 -5.57
C SER A 155 8.00 12.42 -6.36
N SER A 156 7.99 13.17 -7.47
CA SER A 156 9.18 13.30 -8.34
C SER A 156 10.39 13.96 -7.67
N ASP A 157 10.19 14.69 -6.57
CA ASP A 157 11.25 15.25 -5.73
C ASP A 157 11.68 14.31 -4.59
N ASN A 158 11.11 13.11 -4.52
CA ASN A 158 11.33 12.10 -3.49
C ASN A 158 11.05 12.56 -2.05
N LYS A 159 10.33 13.67 -1.85
CA LYS A 159 10.02 14.21 -0.51
C LYS A 159 8.74 13.66 0.09
N LYS A 160 7.89 13.02 -0.70
CA LYS A 160 6.64 12.43 -0.24
C LYS A 160 6.48 11.03 -0.80
N MET A 161 5.99 10.14 0.03
CA MET A 161 5.52 8.84 -0.43
C MET A 161 4.20 8.49 0.22
N THR A 162 3.40 7.71 -0.50
CA THR A 162 2.18 7.11 0.02
C THR A 162 2.17 5.63 -0.32
N VAL A 163 1.84 4.78 0.65
CA VAL A 163 1.61 3.35 0.44
C VAL A 163 0.12 3.09 0.48
N TYR A 164 -0.34 2.21 -0.41
CA TYR A 164 -1.67 1.61 -0.33
C TYR A 164 -1.56 0.09 -0.38
N HIS A 165 -2.35 -0.60 0.44
CA HIS A 165 -2.51 -2.04 0.37
C HIS A 165 -3.98 -2.41 0.55
N LEU A 166 -4.42 -3.38 -0.22
CA LEU A 166 -5.77 -3.92 -0.13
C LEU A 166 -5.73 -5.45 -0.06
N TRP A 167 -6.62 -6.05 0.73
CA TRP A 167 -6.75 -7.50 0.81
C TRP A 167 -8.17 -7.89 1.22
N GLY A 168 -8.50 -9.15 1.00
CA GLY A 168 -9.82 -9.71 1.26
C GLY A 168 -10.87 -9.29 0.23
N GLU A 169 -12.13 -9.34 0.62
CA GLU A 169 -13.29 -8.99 -0.22
C GLU A 169 -13.69 -7.51 -0.05
#